data_AF-A0A328BLX4-F1
#
_entry.id   AF-A0A328BLX4-F1
#
_cell.length_a   1.000
_cell.length_b   1.000
_cell.length_c   1.000
_cell.angle_alpha   90.00
_cell.angle_beta   90.00
_cell.angle_gamma   90.00
#
_symmetry.space_group_name_H-M   'P 1'
#
loop_
_entity.id
_entity.type
_entity.pdbx_description
1 polymer ?
#
loop_
_entity_poly.entity_id
_entity_poly.type
_entity_poly.pdbx_seq_one_letter_code
_entity_poly.pdbx_strand_id
1 'polypeptide(L)'
;MKFTPVLSTLAVCAFAALSMTSCSKKENVQAKDAVSEEALAKIHAMGFTSTGAVKVDNGYLVEGDIFLSEADLQSVPDRQFLRVGDNEQYRTNNLVSVGSTTRTITIAVSSTLPAAYVTATDELIRRYNAENLRLRFSRVSSGANITLTKAPSGAGYLASAGFPTSGGNPHNQVLVNSTYLGTSPGTNYLATILAHEVGHCIGFRHTDYANRAFSCGGAYTNEGASTVGAVHIPGTPTAYNGDGTSWMLACIGTGANRPFNTNDKTALNYLY
;
A
#
# COMPACT_ATOMS: atom_id res chain seq x y z
N MET A 1 0.11 17.51 96.05
CA MET A 1 -0.82 16.51 95.47
C MET A 1 -1.99 17.27 94.87
N LYS A 2 -2.17 17.21 93.54
CA LYS A 2 -3.23 17.88 92.72
C LYS A 2 -3.09 19.43 92.72
N PHE A 3 -3.22 20.17 91.61
CA PHE A 3 -4.09 20.06 90.44
C PHE A 3 -3.41 20.65 89.19
N THR A 4 -3.62 20.06 88.02
CA THR A 4 -3.32 20.62 86.69
C THR A 4 -4.50 21.47 86.20
N PRO A 5 -4.27 22.65 85.60
CA PRO A 5 -5.30 23.35 84.84
C PRO A 5 -5.18 22.99 83.34
N VAL A 6 -6.28 22.51 82.79
CA VAL A 6 -6.54 22.46 81.35
C VAL A 6 -6.89 23.89 80.92
N LEU A 7 -6.08 24.48 80.05
CA LEU A 7 -6.42 25.76 79.40
C LEU A 7 -6.73 25.51 77.92
N SER A 8 -8.00 25.67 77.63
CA SER A 8 -8.66 25.81 76.34
C SER A 8 -8.00 26.87 75.43
N THR A 9 -7.78 26.52 74.16
CA THR A 9 -7.63 27.49 73.07
C THR A 9 -8.73 27.25 72.05
N LEU A 10 -9.53 28.29 71.85
CA LEU A 10 -10.68 28.42 70.98
C LEU A 10 -10.23 29.00 69.63
N ALA A 11 -10.96 28.65 68.56
CA ALA A 11 -11.06 29.37 67.28
C ALA A 11 -9.85 29.25 66.32
N VAL A 12 -9.98 29.14 64.99
CA VAL A 12 -10.90 29.79 64.06
C VAL A 12 -11.10 28.91 62.81
N CYS A 13 -12.33 28.90 62.32
CA CYS A 13 -12.79 28.28 61.08
C CYS A 13 -12.16 28.87 59.81
N ALA A 14 -12.18 28.05 58.76
CA ALA A 14 -12.17 28.40 57.34
C ALA A 14 -10.85 28.92 56.74
N PHE A 15 -10.23 28.11 55.88
CA PHE A 15 -9.96 28.59 54.53
C PHE A 15 -9.91 27.41 53.54
N ALA A 16 -10.43 27.70 52.36
CA ALA A 16 -10.91 26.80 51.34
C ALA A 16 -9.83 25.93 50.69
N ALA A 17 -10.28 24.79 50.18
CA ALA A 17 -9.56 23.90 49.29
C ALA A 17 -8.92 24.67 48.12
N LEU A 18 -7.58 24.68 48.09
CA LEU A 18 -6.80 25.07 46.92
C LEU A 18 -6.95 23.97 45.87
N SER A 19 -8.00 24.10 45.06
CA SER A 19 -8.17 23.40 43.80
C SER A 19 -7.02 23.78 42.86
N MET A 20 -6.16 22.80 42.57
CA MET A 20 -5.12 22.89 41.56
C MET A 20 -5.77 22.98 40.17
N THR A 21 -5.99 24.20 39.69
CA THR A 21 -6.33 24.48 38.30
C THR A 21 -5.05 24.75 37.52
N SER A 22 -4.30 23.68 37.23
CA SER A 22 -3.33 23.69 36.14
C SER A 22 -4.10 23.53 34.83
N CYS A 23 -4.67 24.63 34.34
CA CYS A 23 -5.06 24.74 32.94
C CYS A 23 -3.76 24.84 32.14
N SER A 24 -3.17 23.70 31.83
CA SER A 24 -2.29 23.60 30.67
C SER A 24 -3.14 24.04 29.49
N LYS A 25 -2.92 25.27 29.00
CA LYS A 25 -3.27 25.61 27.62
C LYS A 25 -2.59 24.53 26.77
N LYS A 26 -3.35 23.51 26.40
CA LYS A 26 -2.99 22.65 25.29
C LYS A 26 -2.95 23.59 24.11
N GLU A 27 -1.75 24.07 23.79
CA GLU A 27 -1.47 24.46 22.42
C GLU A 27 -1.93 23.28 21.58
N ASN A 28 -3.00 23.53 20.85
CA ASN A 28 -3.42 22.69 19.76
C ASN A 28 -2.31 22.81 18.73
N VAL A 29 -1.26 22.00 18.91
CA VAL A 29 -0.35 21.64 17.84
C VAL A 29 -1.25 20.95 16.83
N GLN A 30 -1.77 21.74 15.89
CA GLN A 30 -2.50 21.21 14.74
C GLN A 30 -1.60 20.14 14.13
N ALA A 31 -2.01 18.88 14.28
CA ALA A 31 -1.39 17.76 13.60
C ALA A 31 -1.55 18.02 12.10
N LYS A 32 -0.49 18.50 11.46
CA LYS A 32 -0.55 18.99 10.09
C LYS A 32 -0.75 17.88 9.06
N ASP A 33 -0.74 16.61 9.48
CA ASP A 33 -0.71 15.45 8.60
C ASP A 33 -1.59 14.28 9.06
N ALA A 34 -2.56 14.51 9.97
CA ALA A 34 -3.49 13.46 10.38
C ALA A 34 -4.54 13.19 9.28
N VAL A 35 -4.67 11.92 8.87
CA VAL A 35 -5.73 11.47 7.95
C VAL A 35 -7.09 11.70 8.61
N SER A 36 -8.03 12.35 7.91
CA SER A 36 -9.35 12.64 8.47
C SER A 36 -10.19 11.37 8.64
N GLU A 37 -11.09 11.35 9.62
CA GLU A 37 -12.03 10.23 9.82
C GLU A 37 -12.86 9.93 8.57
N GLU A 38 -13.23 10.96 7.81
CA GLU A 38 -13.91 10.80 6.52
C GLU A 38 -13.04 10.05 5.50
N ALA A 39 -11.76 10.41 5.39
CA ALA A 39 -10.83 9.75 4.50
C ALA A 39 -10.60 8.29 4.92
N LEU A 40 -10.44 8.02 6.23
CA LEU A 40 -10.31 6.66 6.76
C LEU A 40 -11.56 5.81 6.44
N ALA A 41 -12.76 6.38 6.57
CA ALA A 41 -14.01 5.70 6.22
C ALA A 41 -14.11 5.39 4.72
N LYS A 42 -13.70 6.33 3.85
CA LYS A 42 -13.65 6.13 2.39
C LYS A 42 -12.65 5.05 2.00
N ILE A 43 -11.44 5.08 2.56
CA ILE A 43 -10.40 4.05 2.38
C ILE A 43 -10.96 2.67 2.74
N HIS A 44 -11.62 2.56 3.89
CA HIS A 44 -12.25 1.31 4.32
C HIS A 44 -13.37 0.86 3.36
N ALA A 45 -14.22 1.79 2.90
CA ALA A 45 -15.30 1.50 1.95
C ALA A 45 -14.79 1.02 0.59
N MET A 46 -13.57 1.41 0.21
CA MET A 46 -12.91 0.96 -1.01
C MET A 46 -12.25 -0.42 -0.89
N GLY A 47 -12.15 -0.99 0.31
CA GLY A 47 -11.55 -2.31 0.51
C GLY A 47 -10.15 -2.34 1.08
N PHE A 48 -9.66 -1.20 1.57
CA PHE A 48 -8.31 -1.07 2.11
C PHE A 48 -8.35 -0.92 3.62
N THR A 49 -7.28 -1.34 4.30
CA THR A 49 -7.13 -1.04 5.72
C THR A 49 -6.78 0.44 5.89
N SER A 50 -7.50 1.09 6.80
CA SER A 50 -7.19 2.46 7.22
C SER A 50 -6.09 2.51 8.28
N THR A 51 -5.67 1.36 8.82
CA THR A 51 -4.59 1.27 9.80
C THR A 51 -3.26 1.63 9.16
N GLY A 52 -2.55 2.60 9.73
CA GLY A 52 -1.26 3.06 9.17
C GLY A 52 -1.39 3.85 7.88
N ALA A 53 -2.60 4.30 7.51
CA ALA A 53 -2.79 5.21 6.39
C ALA A 53 -2.06 6.53 6.67
N VAL A 54 -1.33 7.02 5.68
CA VAL A 54 -0.56 8.27 5.75
C VAL A 54 -1.04 9.21 4.66
N LYS A 55 -1.27 10.48 5.00
CA LYS A 55 -1.54 11.50 4.00
C LYS A 55 -0.24 11.81 3.25
N VAL A 56 -0.30 11.81 1.92
CA VAL A 56 0.83 12.13 1.04
C VAL A 56 0.39 13.18 0.02
N ASP A 57 1.34 13.68 -0.77
CA ASP A 57 1.02 14.63 -1.82
C ASP A 57 -0.04 14.07 -2.77
N ASN A 58 -1.15 14.80 -2.91
CA ASN A 58 -2.29 14.48 -3.78
C ASN A 58 -3.06 13.17 -3.44
N GLY A 59 -2.90 12.62 -2.23
CA GLY A 59 -3.64 11.41 -1.85
C GLY A 59 -3.24 10.81 -0.52
N TYR A 60 -3.33 9.48 -0.46
CA TYR A 60 -3.11 8.67 0.72
C TYR A 60 -2.26 7.46 0.35
N LEU A 61 -1.27 7.16 1.19
CA LEU A 61 -0.56 5.89 1.17
C LEU A 61 -1.25 4.97 2.17
N VAL A 62 -1.70 3.81 1.70
CA VAL A 62 -2.31 2.76 2.51
C VAL A 62 -1.52 1.49 2.32
N GLU A 63 -1.65 0.55 3.26
CA GLU A 63 -1.14 -0.81 3.02
C GLU A 63 0.38 -0.89 2.74
N GLY A 64 1.15 0.14 3.08
CA GLY A 64 2.60 0.18 2.94
C GLY A 64 3.07 0.72 1.58
N ASP A 65 2.41 0.39 0.48
CA ASP A 65 2.88 0.67 -0.89
C ASP A 65 1.75 1.07 -1.86
N ILE A 66 0.50 1.15 -1.41
CA ILE A 66 -0.63 1.48 -2.27
C ILE A 66 -0.95 2.97 -2.16
N PHE A 67 -0.84 3.68 -3.29
CA PHE A 67 -1.27 5.06 -3.44
C PHE A 67 -2.74 5.15 -3.88
N LEU A 68 -3.55 5.86 -3.12
CA LEU A 68 -4.92 6.25 -3.46
C LEU A 68 -4.98 7.76 -3.64
N SER A 69 -5.34 8.23 -4.84
CA SER A 69 -5.53 9.65 -5.09
C SER A 69 -6.78 10.18 -4.40
N GLU A 70 -6.85 11.49 -4.16
CA GLU A 70 -8.09 12.11 -3.68
C GLU A 70 -9.29 11.83 -4.60
N ALA A 71 -9.05 11.71 -5.92
CA ALA A 71 -10.10 11.37 -6.88
C ALA A 71 -10.60 9.93 -6.70
N ASP A 72 -9.73 8.99 -6.35
CA ASP A 72 -10.10 7.60 -6.07
C ASP A 72 -11.05 7.53 -4.88
N LEU A 73 -10.79 8.31 -3.81
CA LEU A 73 -11.65 8.40 -2.62
C LEU A 73 -13.03 9.03 -2.88
N GLN A 74 -13.17 9.83 -3.95
CA GLN A 74 -14.45 10.41 -4.35
C GLN A 74 -15.21 9.51 -5.33
N SER A 75 -14.54 8.51 -5.91
CA SER A 75 -15.19 7.54 -6.77
C SER A 75 -16.01 6.56 -5.92
N VAL A 76 -17.31 6.50 -6.17
CA VAL A 76 -18.16 5.47 -5.56
C VAL A 76 -17.84 4.17 -6.28
N PRO A 77 -17.42 3.08 -5.58
CA PRO A 77 -17.23 1.80 -6.23
C PRO A 77 -18.56 1.36 -6.84
N ASP A 78 -18.64 1.35 -8.17
CA ASP A 78 -19.87 1.09 -8.94
C ASP A 78 -20.44 -0.32 -8.67
N ARG A 79 -19.62 -1.20 -8.06
CA ARG A 79 -19.97 -2.58 -7.71
C ARG A 79 -19.22 -3.02 -6.45
N GLN A 80 -19.97 -3.41 -5.42
CA GLN A 80 -19.46 -4.23 -4.33
C GLN A 80 -19.34 -5.67 -4.84
N PHE A 81 -18.14 -6.09 -5.22
CA PHE A 81 -17.89 -7.51 -5.47
C PHE A 81 -17.71 -8.19 -4.12
N LEU A 82 -18.43 -9.29 -3.89
CA LEU A 82 -18.33 -10.08 -2.68
C LEU A 82 -17.02 -10.88 -2.69
N ARG A 83 -16.26 -10.76 -1.60
CA ARG A 83 -15.15 -11.64 -1.24
C ARG A 83 -15.57 -13.11 -1.32
N VAL A 84 -14.88 -13.87 -2.18
CA VAL A 84 -14.92 -15.34 -2.18
C VAL A 84 -13.50 -15.82 -1.92
N GLY A 85 -13.29 -16.48 -0.78
CA GLY A 85 -11.99 -17.01 -0.40
C GLY A 85 -11.26 -16.18 0.65
N ASP A 86 -10.39 -16.86 1.37
CA ASP A 86 -9.62 -16.28 2.46
C ASP A 86 -8.21 -15.91 2.05
N ASN A 87 -7.68 -16.32 0.89
CA ASN A 87 -6.37 -15.92 0.36
C ASN A 87 -6.26 -16.19 -1.15
N GLU A 88 -5.29 -15.50 -1.76
CA GLU A 88 -4.72 -15.68 -3.12
C GLU A 88 -5.40 -15.00 -4.33
N GLN A 89 -4.53 -14.40 -5.15
CA GLN A 89 -4.71 -13.72 -6.44
C GLN A 89 -6.00 -12.87 -6.55
N TYR A 90 -5.91 -11.64 -6.08
CA TYR A 90 -6.99 -10.66 -6.16
C TYR A 90 -6.66 -9.52 -7.12
N ARG A 91 -7.70 -8.94 -7.70
CA ARG A 91 -7.62 -7.72 -8.50
C ARG A 91 -8.51 -6.62 -7.95
N THR A 92 -8.25 -5.40 -8.39
CA THR A 92 -9.17 -4.28 -8.20
C THR A 92 -10.35 -4.35 -9.18
N ASN A 93 -11.30 -3.42 -8.99
CA ASN A 93 -12.45 -3.28 -9.87
C ASN A 93 -12.08 -2.76 -11.26
N ASN A 94 -11.07 -1.89 -11.33
CA ASN A 94 -10.59 -1.32 -12.59
C ASN A 94 -9.40 -2.12 -13.10
N LEU A 95 -9.43 -2.48 -14.38
CA LEU A 95 -8.34 -3.17 -15.07
C LEU A 95 -7.86 -2.34 -16.25
N VAL A 96 -6.66 -2.63 -16.72
CA VAL A 96 -6.19 -2.07 -17.98
C VAL A 96 -7.05 -2.62 -19.11
N SER A 97 -7.63 -1.75 -19.91
CA SER A 97 -8.41 -2.18 -21.06
C SER A 97 -7.48 -2.79 -22.12
N VAL A 98 -7.61 -4.09 -22.31
CA VAL A 98 -7.09 -4.86 -23.44
C VAL A 98 -8.28 -5.18 -24.34
N GLY A 99 -8.31 -4.63 -25.55
CA GLY A 99 -9.38 -4.90 -26.52
C GLY A 99 -9.36 -6.35 -27.01
N SER A 100 -9.85 -6.59 -28.23
CA SER A 100 -9.77 -7.91 -28.88
C SER A 100 -8.36 -8.29 -29.35
N THR A 101 -7.38 -7.40 -29.19
CA THR A 101 -6.00 -7.56 -29.66
C THR A 101 -5.00 -7.47 -28.50
N THR A 102 -3.75 -7.13 -28.79
CA THR A 102 -2.73 -6.81 -27.78
C THR A 102 -2.70 -5.31 -27.47
N ARG A 103 -2.30 -4.94 -26.26
CA ARG A 103 -1.96 -3.56 -25.87
C ARG A 103 -0.56 -3.52 -25.29
N THR A 104 0.25 -2.58 -25.77
CA THR A 104 1.59 -2.33 -25.22
C THR A 104 1.52 -1.25 -24.14
N ILE A 105 2.07 -1.55 -22.97
CA ILE A 105 2.31 -0.62 -21.87
C ILE A 105 3.76 -0.20 -21.90
N THR A 106 3.99 1.10 -22.10
CA THR A 106 5.34 1.66 -22.11
C THR A 106 5.78 2.04 -20.70
N ILE A 107 7.03 1.74 -20.36
CA ILE A 107 7.64 2.07 -19.07
C ILE A 107 8.84 2.99 -19.29
N ALA A 108 8.93 4.10 -18.56
CA ALA A 108 10.12 4.95 -18.51
C ALA A 108 10.77 4.90 -17.13
N VAL A 109 12.09 5.02 -17.10
CA VAL A 109 12.87 5.18 -15.87
C VAL A 109 13.37 6.62 -15.82
N SER A 110 12.92 7.37 -14.82
CA SER A 110 13.34 8.76 -14.62
C SER A 110 14.83 8.85 -14.35
N SER A 111 15.47 9.94 -14.78
CA SER A 111 16.87 10.24 -14.48
C SER A 111 17.15 10.48 -12.99
N THR A 112 16.10 10.56 -12.16
CA THR A 112 16.22 10.59 -10.70
C THR A 112 16.59 9.23 -10.10
N LEU A 113 16.54 8.15 -10.90
CA LEU A 113 16.93 6.81 -10.50
C LEU A 113 18.29 6.41 -11.11
N PRO A 114 19.12 5.66 -10.35
CA PRO A 114 20.39 5.11 -10.85
C PRO A 114 20.24 4.15 -12.04
N ALA A 115 21.33 3.96 -12.79
CA ALA A 115 21.36 3.08 -13.97
C ALA A 115 20.94 1.62 -13.68
N ALA A 116 21.21 1.10 -12.47
CA ALA A 116 20.79 -0.25 -12.08
C ALA A 116 19.26 -0.46 -12.16
N TYR A 117 18.48 0.60 -12.02
CA TYR A 117 17.02 0.57 -12.14
C TYR A 117 16.56 0.40 -13.59
N VAL A 118 17.35 0.87 -14.55
CA VAL A 118 17.11 0.58 -15.98
C VAL A 118 17.28 -0.91 -16.24
N THR A 119 18.37 -1.51 -15.77
CA THR A 119 18.62 -2.95 -15.93
C THR A 119 17.55 -3.80 -15.26
N ALA A 120 17.11 -3.44 -14.06
CA ALA A 120 16.01 -4.12 -13.38
C ALA A 120 14.66 -3.94 -14.10
N THR A 121 14.44 -2.79 -14.74
CA THR A 121 13.27 -2.54 -15.59
C THR A 121 13.30 -3.41 -16.85
N ASP A 122 14.46 -3.64 -17.45
CA ASP A 122 14.57 -4.58 -18.57
C ASP A 122 14.25 -6.01 -18.13
N GLU A 123 14.71 -6.42 -16.94
CA GLU A 123 14.39 -7.75 -16.38
C GLU A 123 12.90 -7.90 -16.03
N LEU A 124 12.24 -6.90 -15.44
CA LEU A 124 10.80 -6.99 -15.17
C LEU A 124 9.99 -7.08 -16.47
N ILE A 125 10.37 -6.30 -17.50
CA ILE A 125 9.72 -6.34 -18.82
C ILE A 125 9.90 -7.72 -19.45
N ARG A 126 11.09 -8.30 -19.36
CA ARG A 126 11.38 -9.65 -19.83
C ARG A 126 10.49 -10.69 -19.14
N ARG A 127 10.26 -10.57 -17.83
CA ARG A 127 9.36 -11.46 -17.07
C ARG A 127 7.92 -11.37 -17.55
N TYR A 128 7.35 -10.17 -17.64
CA TYR A 128 5.98 -9.99 -18.15
C TYR A 128 5.81 -10.48 -19.59
N ASN A 129 6.74 -10.15 -20.48
CA ASN A 129 6.64 -10.56 -21.89
C ASN A 129 6.83 -12.07 -22.09
N ALA A 130 7.47 -12.78 -21.15
CA ALA A 130 7.62 -14.24 -21.21
C ALA A 130 6.29 -14.98 -21.01
N GLU A 131 5.29 -14.34 -20.40
CA GLU A 131 3.98 -14.96 -20.15
C GLU A 131 3.02 -14.90 -21.35
N ASN A 132 3.42 -14.26 -22.46
CA ASN A 132 2.65 -14.19 -23.71
C ASN A 132 1.20 -13.68 -23.53
N LEU A 133 1.04 -12.65 -22.71
CA LEU A 133 -0.26 -12.02 -22.41
C LEU A 133 -0.74 -11.14 -23.58
N ARG A 134 -2.02 -10.73 -23.58
CA ARG A 134 -2.47 -9.63 -24.46
C ARG A 134 -1.83 -8.29 -24.08
N LEU A 135 -1.42 -8.13 -22.82
CA LEU A 135 -0.55 -7.03 -22.43
C LEU A 135 0.90 -7.33 -22.80
N ARG A 136 1.54 -6.34 -23.43
CA ARG A 136 2.98 -6.35 -23.71
C ARG A 136 3.62 -5.16 -23.03
N PHE A 137 4.90 -5.29 -22.70
CA PHE A 137 5.64 -4.23 -22.04
C PHE A 137 6.87 -3.83 -22.86
N SER A 138 7.18 -2.54 -22.88
CA SER A 138 8.35 -2.03 -23.57
C SER A 138 8.92 -0.81 -22.85
N ARG A 139 10.25 -0.71 -22.78
CA ARG A 139 10.89 0.47 -22.20
C ARG A 139 10.99 1.59 -23.23
N VAL A 140 10.71 2.82 -22.81
CA VAL A 140 10.86 4.05 -23.59
C VAL A 140 11.63 5.09 -22.76
N SER A 141 12.15 6.13 -23.42
CA SER A 141 12.91 7.19 -22.75
C SER A 141 12.03 8.32 -22.18
N SER A 142 10.83 8.53 -22.74
CA SER A 142 9.86 9.54 -22.29
C SER A 142 8.45 9.20 -22.79
N GLY A 143 7.43 9.90 -22.29
CA GLY A 143 6.04 9.72 -22.73
C GLY A 143 5.47 8.33 -22.42
N ALA A 144 5.96 7.69 -21.37
CA ALA A 144 5.56 6.35 -21.00
C ALA A 144 4.15 6.31 -20.39
N ASN A 145 3.50 5.14 -20.47
CA ASN A 145 2.28 4.88 -19.71
C ASN A 145 2.56 4.80 -18.21
N ILE A 146 3.70 4.22 -17.81
CA ILE A 146 4.15 4.12 -16.41
C ILE A 146 5.54 4.74 -16.30
N THR A 147 5.74 5.67 -15.36
CA THR A 147 7.05 6.26 -15.08
C THR A 147 7.55 5.84 -13.70
N LEU A 148 8.70 5.17 -13.66
CA LEU A 148 9.42 4.89 -12.42
C LEU A 148 10.23 6.14 -12.03
N THR A 149 10.03 6.66 -10.83
CA THR A 149 10.75 7.86 -10.34
C THR A 149 11.13 7.72 -8.88
N LYS A 150 12.15 8.45 -8.44
CA LYS A 150 12.57 8.48 -7.04
C LYS A 150 11.43 8.95 -6.14
N ALA A 151 11.20 8.22 -5.05
CA ALA A 151 10.26 8.58 -4.00
C ALA A 151 10.71 9.83 -3.23
N PRO A 152 9.76 10.58 -2.62
CA PRO A 152 10.08 11.68 -1.72
C PRO A 152 10.97 11.24 -0.55
N SER A 153 11.71 12.20 0.02
CA SER A 153 12.51 11.98 1.22
C SER A 153 11.62 11.53 2.39
N GLY A 154 12.07 10.52 3.15
CA GLY A 154 11.32 10.00 4.29
C GLY A 154 10.24 8.98 3.92
N ALA A 155 10.15 8.53 2.67
CA ALA A 155 9.28 7.44 2.27
C ALA A 155 9.49 6.18 3.13
N GLY A 156 8.41 5.64 3.68
CA GLY A 156 8.39 4.46 4.56
C GLY A 156 8.29 3.11 3.83
N TYR A 157 8.46 3.12 2.51
CA TYR A 157 8.23 1.97 1.62
C TYR A 157 9.43 1.69 0.72
N LEU A 158 9.48 0.50 0.12
CA LEU A 158 10.50 0.14 -0.89
C LEU A 158 10.17 0.81 -2.23
N ALA A 159 8.92 0.66 -2.66
CA ALA A 159 8.31 1.39 -3.75
C ALA A 159 6.80 1.53 -3.46
N SER A 160 6.11 2.34 -4.25
CA SER A 160 4.66 2.49 -4.15
C SER A 160 4.03 2.80 -5.51
N ALA A 161 2.81 2.34 -5.71
CA ALA A 161 2.03 2.56 -6.92
C ALA A 161 0.53 2.63 -6.60
N GLY A 162 -0.25 3.17 -7.54
CA GLY A 162 -1.71 3.11 -7.52
C GLY A 162 -2.28 2.08 -8.50
N PHE A 163 -3.59 2.15 -8.70
CA PHE A 163 -4.35 1.21 -9.54
C PHE A 163 -4.81 1.80 -10.88
N PRO A 164 -5.28 0.97 -11.82
CA PRO A 164 -5.82 1.43 -13.08
C PRO A 164 -6.97 2.42 -12.92
N THR A 165 -7.05 3.38 -13.84
CA THR A 165 -8.17 4.32 -13.90
C THR A 165 -9.44 3.62 -14.39
N SER A 166 -10.61 4.19 -14.10
CA SER A 166 -11.89 3.72 -14.64
C SER A 166 -11.95 3.76 -16.17
N GLY A 167 -11.13 4.60 -16.81
CA GLY A 167 -10.95 4.64 -18.27
C GLY A 167 -10.08 3.50 -18.82
N GLY A 168 -9.61 2.58 -17.98
CA GLY A 168 -8.82 1.42 -18.38
C GLY A 168 -7.38 1.73 -18.74
N ASN A 169 -6.80 2.81 -18.21
CA ASN A 169 -5.37 3.08 -18.30
C ASN A 169 -4.64 2.58 -17.04
N PRO A 170 -3.38 2.13 -17.15
CA PRO A 170 -2.62 1.78 -15.95
C PRO A 170 -2.44 3.00 -15.05
N HIS A 171 -2.15 2.76 -13.77
CA HIS A 171 -1.59 3.82 -12.94
C HIS A 171 -0.26 4.28 -13.54
N ASN A 172 -0.03 5.58 -13.58
CA ASN A 172 0.99 6.16 -14.45
C ASN A 172 2.34 6.40 -13.77
N GLN A 173 2.48 6.10 -12.49
CA GLN A 173 3.70 6.39 -11.73
C GLN A 173 4.03 5.29 -10.72
N VAL A 174 5.32 5.00 -10.58
CA VAL A 174 5.83 4.22 -9.45
C VAL A 174 6.87 5.06 -8.73
N LEU A 175 6.68 5.26 -7.44
CA LEU A 175 7.63 5.95 -6.57
C LEU A 175 8.58 4.93 -5.96
N VAL A 176 9.88 5.07 -6.18
CA VAL A 176 10.87 4.08 -5.77
C VAL A 176 11.84 4.69 -4.76
N ASN A 177 11.94 4.08 -3.58
CA ASN A 177 12.79 4.55 -2.51
C ASN A 177 14.25 4.14 -2.73
N SER A 178 14.89 4.75 -3.73
CA SER A 178 16.32 4.52 -4.05
C SER A 178 17.28 5.01 -2.96
N THR A 179 16.80 5.80 -2.00
CA THR A 179 17.58 6.16 -0.80
C THR A 179 17.77 4.94 0.10
N TYR A 180 16.72 4.15 0.30
CA TYR A 180 16.77 2.91 1.07
C TYR A 180 17.38 1.75 0.27
N LEU A 181 16.93 1.56 -0.98
CA LEU A 181 17.35 0.44 -1.83
C LEU A 181 18.80 0.56 -2.34
N GLY A 182 19.39 1.76 -2.26
CA GLY A 182 20.74 2.05 -2.69
C GLY A 182 20.87 2.26 -4.21
N THR A 183 22.10 2.49 -4.65
CA THR A 183 22.39 2.88 -6.05
C THR A 183 22.54 1.72 -7.01
N SER A 184 22.83 0.52 -6.51
CA SER A 184 23.05 -0.68 -7.32
C SER A 184 22.59 -1.96 -6.59
N PRO A 185 21.30 -2.07 -6.22
CA PRO A 185 20.75 -3.32 -5.69
C PRO A 185 20.85 -4.45 -6.72
N GLY A 186 20.82 -5.71 -6.26
CA GLY A 186 20.83 -6.86 -7.15
C GLY A 186 19.66 -6.84 -8.14
N THR A 187 19.95 -7.04 -9.43
CA THR A 187 18.98 -6.85 -10.53
C THR A 187 17.69 -7.63 -10.32
N ASN A 188 17.77 -8.90 -9.92
CA ASN A 188 16.59 -9.75 -9.72
C ASN A 188 15.75 -9.35 -8.50
N TYR A 189 16.39 -8.83 -7.45
CA TYR A 189 15.70 -8.31 -6.29
C TYR A 189 14.95 -7.02 -6.63
N LEU A 190 15.64 -6.08 -7.29
CA LEU A 190 15.01 -4.85 -7.71
C LEU A 190 13.91 -5.12 -8.77
N ALA A 191 14.13 -6.04 -9.71
CA ALA A 191 13.11 -6.42 -10.69
C ALA A 191 11.88 -7.04 -10.03
N THR A 192 12.04 -7.75 -8.91
CA THR A 192 10.90 -8.27 -8.13
C THR A 192 10.07 -7.14 -7.55
N ILE A 193 10.70 -6.14 -6.93
CA ILE A 193 10.02 -4.95 -6.40
C ILE A 193 9.32 -4.19 -7.53
N LEU A 194 10.03 -3.88 -8.62
CA LEU A 194 9.44 -3.10 -9.71
C LEU A 194 8.32 -3.88 -10.44
N ALA A 195 8.43 -5.21 -10.57
CA ALA A 195 7.37 -6.03 -11.14
C ALA A 195 6.11 -6.04 -10.27
N HIS A 196 6.28 -6.03 -8.94
CA HIS A 196 5.19 -5.91 -7.96
C HIS A 196 4.40 -4.61 -8.17
N GLU A 197 5.10 -3.48 -8.21
CA GLU A 197 4.46 -2.18 -8.41
C GLU A 197 3.78 -2.05 -9.77
N VAL A 198 4.39 -2.60 -10.82
CA VAL A 198 3.75 -2.68 -12.14
C VAL A 198 2.51 -3.58 -12.11
N GLY A 199 2.50 -4.60 -11.24
CA GLY A 199 1.33 -5.43 -10.94
C GLY A 199 0.16 -4.60 -10.40
N HIS A 200 0.42 -3.73 -9.42
CA HIS A 200 -0.59 -2.75 -8.96
C HIS A 200 -1.04 -1.82 -10.07
N CYS A 201 -0.11 -1.30 -10.87
CA CYS A 201 -0.44 -0.41 -11.98
C CYS A 201 -1.37 -1.06 -13.02
N ILE A 202 -1.39 -2.40 -13.11
CA ILE A 202 -2.29 -3.17 -13.98
C ILE A 202 -3.43 -3.86 -13.20
N GLY A 203 -3.62 -3.54 -11.93
CA GLY A 203 -4.82 -3.91 -11.17
C GLY A 203 -4.72 -5.14 -10.27
N PHE A 204 -3.53 -5.70 -10.06
CA PHE A 204 -3.33 -6.75 -9.06
C PHE A 204 -3.29 -6.16 -7.64
N ARG A 205 -3.88 -6.86 -6.69
CA ARG A 205 -3.74 -6.59 -5.25
C ARG A 205 -2.79 -7.61 -4.62
N HIS A 206 -2.46 -7.40 -3.35
CA HIS A 206 -1.64 -8.34 -2.61
C HIS A 206 -2.26 -9.73 -2.52
N THR A 207 -1.43 -10.76 -2.62
CA THR A 207 -1.89 -12.15 -2.50
C THR A 207 -2.10 -12.60 -1.07
N ASP A 208 -1.39 -11.97 -0.13
CA ASP A 208 -1.55 -12.15 1.32
C ASP A 208 -2.50 -11.11 1.93
N TYR A 209 -3.43 -10.58 1.12
CA TYR A 209 -4.47 -9.61 1.49
C TYR A 209 -5.10 -9.92 2.86
N ALA A 210 -5.52 -11.17 3.09
CA ALA A 210 -6.21 -11.50 4.33
C ALA A 210 -5.29 -11.68 5.55
N ASN A 211 -4.00 -11.93 5.34
CA ASN A 211 -3.04 -12.09 6.41
C ASN A 211 -1.61 -11.75 5.98
N ARG A 212 -1.23 -10.49 6.19
CA ARG A 212 0.11 -9.97 5.90
C ARG A 212 1.22 -10.55 6.77
N ALA A 213 0.89 -11.21 7.88
CA ALA A 213 1.90 -11.88 8.70
C ALA A 213 2.68 -12.94 7.91
N PHE A 214 2.13 -13.44 6.79
CA PHE A 214 2.79 -14.41 5.93
C PHE A 214 4.02 -13.87 5.21
N SER A 215 3.97 -12.65 4.67
CA SER A 215 5.12 -12.07 3.98
C SER A 215 5.89 -11.07 4.85
N CYS A 216 5.20 -10.33 5.73
CA CYS A 216 5.76 -9.25 6.52
C CYS A 216 6.26 -9.69 7.91
N GLY A 217 5.88 -10.89 8.35
CA GLY A 217 6.06 -11.32 9.74
C GLY A 217 5.18 -10.55 10.73
N GLY A 218 5.16 -10.99 11.99
CA GLY A 218 4.40 -10.34 13.07
C GLY A 218 3.01 -10.97 13.35
N ALA A 219 2.18 -10.25 14.10
CA ALA A 219 0.82 -10.69 14.41
C ALA A 219 -0.08 -10.62 13.17
N TYR A 220 -1.11 -11.48 13.12
CA TYR A 220 -2.13 -11.48 12.06
C TYR A 220 -2.64 -10.04 11.80
N THR A 221 -2.38 -9.53 10.61
CA THR A 221 -2.91 -8.24 10.16
C THR A 221 -3.54 -8.45 8.78
N ASN A 222 -4.84 -8.16 8.70
CA ASN A 222 -5.63 -8.22 7.48
C ASN A 222 -5.59 -6.83 6.81
N GLU A 223 -5.59 -6.76 5.47
CA GLU A 223 -5.78 -5.54 4.65
C GLU A 223 -7.18 -4.91 4.79
N GLY A 224 -7.86 -5.19 5.89
CA GLY A 224 -9.18 -4.68 6.21
C GLY A 224 -10.21 -5.81 6.22
N ALA A 225 -11.17 -5.74 7.14
CA ALA A 225 -12.31 -6.65 7.18
C ALA A 225 -13.32 -6.43 6.03
N SER A 226 -12.97 -5.62 5.04
CA SER A 226 -13.87 -5.21 3.99
C SER A 226 -13.88 -6.26 2.89
N THR A 227 -15.07 -6.77 2.58
CA THR A 227 -15.28 -7.71 1.46
C THR A 227 -15.33 -7.01 0.11
N VAL A 228 -15.08 -5.70 0.08
CA VAL A 228 -15.28 -4.80 -1.08
C VAL A 228 -13.93 -4.51 -1.72
N GLY A 229 -13.86 -4.39 -3.06
CA GLY A 229 -12.68 -3.89 -3.77
C GLY A 229 -11.53 -4.89 -3.99
N ALA A 230 -11.61 -6.10 -3.42
CA ALA A 230 -10.74 -7.23 -3.76
C ALA A 230 -11.57 -8.32 -4.46
N VAL A 231 -11.36 -8.50 -5.77
CA VAL A 231 -12.07 -9.50 -6.57
C VAL A 231 -11.16 -10.69 -6.81
N HIS A 232 -11.57 -11.88 -6.36
CA HIS A 232 -10.85 -13.12 -6.63
C HIS A 232 -10.71 -13.35 -8.13
N ILE A 233 -9.52 -13.77 -8.58
CA ILE A 233 -9.25 -14.07 -9.98
C ILE A 233 -9.56 -15.56 -10.23
N PRO A 234 -10.56 -15.89 -11.06
CA PRO A 234 -10.93 -17.28 -11.31
C PRO A 234 -9.77 -18.13 -11.86
N GLY A 235 -9.77 -19.40 -11.46
CA GLY A 235 -8.70 -20.35 -11.81
C GLY A 235 -7.54 -20.38 -10.82
N THR A 236 -7.52 -19.47 -9.84
CA THR A 236 -6.53 -19.47 -8.75
C THR A 236 -7.15 -20.04 -7.47
N PRO A 237 -6.33 -20.50 -6.51
CA PRO A 237 -6.83 -21.02 -5.24
C PRO A 237 -7.61 -19.96 -4.46
N THR A 238 -8.63 -20.39 -3.72
CA THR A 238 -9.45 -19.54 -2.84
C THR A 238 -9.11 -19.73 -1.36
N ALA A 239 -8.22 -20.67 -1.08
CA ALA A 239 -7.69 -20.99 0.23
C ALA A 239 -6.17 -21.02 0.14
N TYR A 240 -5.52 -20.64 1.23
CA TYR A 240 -4.07 -20.62 1.31
C TYR A 240 -3.49 -22.00 0.97
N ASN A 241 -2.62 -22.05 -0.03
CA ASN A 241 -1.98 -23.26 -0.51
C ASN A 241 -0.50 -23.38 -0.08
N GLY A 242 0.02 -22.44 0.71
CA GLY A 242 1.44 -22.43 1.10
C GLY A 242 2.37 -21.64 0.17
N ASP A 243 1.84 -20.98 -0.86
CA ASP A 243 2.64 -20.30 -1.88
C ASP A 243 3.17 -18.94 -1.41
N GLY A 244 4.23 -19.00 -0.59
CA GLY A 244 4.99 -17.83 -0.14
C GLY A 244 5.92 -17.22 -1.20
N THR A 245 5.69 -17.50 -2.49
CA THR A 245 6.59 -17.07 -3.58
C THR A 245 5.97 -16.10 -4.58
N SER A 246 4.69 -15.78 -4.43
CA SER A 246 3.99 -14.82 -5.31
C SER A 246 4.74 -13.49 -5.42
N TRP A 247 4.82 -12.95 -6.63
CA TRP A 247 5.42 -11.64 -6.86
C TRP A 247 4.60 -10.50 -6.23
N MET A 248 3.31 -10.73 -5.97
CA MET A 248 2.35 -9.80 -5.35
C MET A 248 2.21 -9.98 -3.82
N LEU A 249 3.16 -10.62 -3.13
CA LEU A 249 3.17 -10.59 -1.66
C LEU A 249 3.54 -9.19 -1.13
N ALA A 250 2.79 -8.69 -0.14
CA ALA A 250 2.90 -7.33 0.39
C ALA A 250 4.31 -6.97 0.90
N CYS A 251 5.05 -7.94 1.42
CA CYS A 251 6.44 -7.75 1.81
C CYS A 251 7.40 -8.57 0.97
N ILE A 252 8.41 -7.87 0.46
CA ILE A 252 9.52 -8.44 -0.32
C ILE A 252 10.76 -8.38 0.56
N GLY A 253 11.22 -9.54 1.02
CA GLY A 253 12.44 -9.64 1.81
C GLY A 253 13.68 -9.22 1.02
N THR A 254 14.66 -8.64 1.70
CA THR A 254 15.92 -8.19 1.08
C THR A 254 16.58 -9.31 0.29
N GLY A 255 16.89 -9.03 -0.99
CA GLY A 255 17.54 -10.00 -1.88
C GLY A 255 16.61 -11.06 -2.46
N ALA A 256 15.32 -11.06 -2.13
CA ALA A 256 14.35 -12.01 -2.68
C ALA A 256 14.27 -11.90 -4.21
N ASN A 257 14.19 -13.05 -4.88
CA ASN A 257 13.95 -13.14 -6.31
C ASN A 257 12.66 -13.93 -6.53
N ARG A 258 11.57 -13.24 -6.88
CA ARG A 258 10.26 -13.85 -7.11
C ARG A 258 9.87 -13.71 -8.58
N PRO A 259 10.31 -14.62 -9.47
CA PRO A 259 9.66 -14.76 -10.77
C PRO A 259 8.23 -15.27 -10.59
N PHE A 260 7.40 -15.09 -11.61
CA PHE A 260 6.00 -15.50 -11.55
C PHE A 260 5.87 -17.01 -11.33
N ASN A 261 5.14 -17.39 -10.29
CA ASN A 261 4.82 -18.78 -10.01
C ASN A 261 3.62 -19.28 -10.83
N THR A 262 3.09 -20.47 -10.54
CA THR A 262 1.96 -21.03 -11.31
C THR A 262 0.66 -20.26 -11.13
N ASN A 263 0.35 -19.83 -9.90
CA ASN A 263 -0.89 -19.11 -9.57
C ASN A 263 -0.87 -17.70 -10.16
N ASP A 264 0.27 -17.06 -10.01
CA ASP A 264 0.71 -15.83 -10.64
C ASP A 264 0.42 -15.84 -12.15
N LYS A 265 0.94 -16.84 -12.87
CA LYS A 265 0.74 -16.98 -14.32
C LYS A 265 -0.72 -17.22 -14.69
N THR A 266 -1.41 -18.04 -13.91
CA THR A 266 -2.85 -18.28 -14.11
C THR A 266 -3.63 -16.99 -13.99
N ALA A 267 -3.31 -16.18 -12.98
CA ALA A 267 -3.95 -14.89 -12.75
C ALA A 267 -3.66 -13.88 -13.86
N LEU A 268 -2.39 -13.79 -14.31
CA LEU A 268 -2.00 -12.95 -15.45
C LEU A 268 -2.78 -13.33 -16.71
N ASN A 269 -2.79 -14.60 -17.09
CA ASN A 269 -3.49 -15.08 -18.29
C ASN A 269 -5.01 -14.89 -18.21
N TYR A 270 -5.60 -14.98 -17.01
CA TYR A 270 -7.02 -14.75 -16.83
C TYR A 270 -7.39 -13.29 -17.12
N LEU A 271 -6.58 -12.33 -16.67
CA LEU A 271 -6.84 -10.91 -16.88
C LEU A 271 -6.43 -10.41 -18.27
N TYR A 272 -5.30 -10.91 -18.78
CA TYR A 272 -4.60 -10.35 -19.94
C TYR A 272 -4.12 -11.43 -20.88
#